data_AF-D0U5W5-F1
#
_entry.id   AF-D0U5W5-F1
#
_cell.length_a   1.000
_cell.length_b   1.000
_cell.length_c   1.000
_cell.angle_alpha   90.00
_cell.angle_beta   90.00
_cell.angle_gamma   90.00
#
_symmetry.space_group_name_H-M   'P 1'
#
loop_
_entity.id
_entity.type
_entity.pdbx_description
1 polymer ?
#
loop_
_entity_poly.entity_id
_entity_poly.type
_entity_poly.pdbx_seq_one_letter_code
_entity_poly.pdbx_strand_id
1 'polypeptide(L)' 'MKHVRSITEIGKAGVLAIIERAKQMAEINSRPIPKVPALRGKTVVSLFLEDSTRTRVSFEDSCK' A
#
# COMPACT_ATOMS: atom_id res chain seq x y z
N MET A 1 -18.00 -0.72 -0.50
CA MET A 1 -16.52 -0.84 -0.49
C MET A 1 -15.96 -0.21 -1.75
N LYS A 2 -14.78 0.42 -1.70
CA LYS A 2 -14.14 1.01 -2.88
C LYS A 2 -13.02 0.09 -3.36
N HIS A 3 -13.14 -0.42 -4.59
CA HIS A 3 -12.11 -1.24 -5.22
C HIS A 3 -11.07 -0.38 -5.94
N VAL A 4 -9.87 -0.92 -6.15
CA VAL A 4 -8.81 -0.33 -6.96
C VAL A 4 -8.40 -1.36 -8.01
N ARG A 5 -8.98 -1.26 -9.21
CA ARG A 5 -8.72 -2.21 -10.31
C ARG A 5 -7.96 -1.57 -11.46
N SER A 6 -8.20 -0.28 -11.69
CA SER A 6 -7.53 0.49 -12.72
C SER A 6 -7.27 1.92 -12.25
N ILE A 7 -6.19 2.53 -12.73
CA ILE A 7 -5.90 3.95 -12.49
C ILE A 7 -6.96 4.88 -13.11
N THR A 8 -7.68 4.43 -14.13
CA THR A 8 -8.76 5.20 -14.77
C THR A 8 -9.95 5.39 -13.82
N GLU A 9 -10.25 4.40 -12.97
CA GLU A 9 -11.31 4.47 -11.96
C GLU A 9 -10.97 5.45 -10.83
N ILE A 10 -9.67 5.68 -10.60
CA ILE A 10 -9.15 6.59 -9.57
C ILE A 10 -9.09 8.05 -10.09
N GLY A 11 -8.83 8.22 -11.39
CA GLY A 11 -8.65 9.51 -12.04
C GLY A 11 -7.34 10.21 -11.64
N LYS A 12 -6.92 11.21 -12.43
CA LYS A 12 -5.64 11.93 -12.24
C LYS A 12 -5.47 12.47 -10.82
N ALA A 13 -6.48 13.14 -10.29
CA ALA A 13 -6.44 13.75 -8.96
C ALA A 13 -6.25 12.69 -7.86
N GLY A 14 -6.94 11.56 -7.95
CA GLY A 14 -6.82 10.48 -6.98
C GLY A 14 -5.45 9.80 -7.04
N VAL A 15 -4.91 9.57 -8.25
CA VAL A 15 -3.56 9.02 -8.43
C VAL A 15 -2.51 9.94 -7.80
N LEU A 16 -2.58 11.24 -8.06
CA LEU A 16 -1.67 12.21 -7.44
C LEU A 16 -1.80 12.21 -5.91
N ALA A 17 -3.02 12.10 -5.39
CA ALA A 17 -3.26 12.03 -3.95
C ALA A 17 -2.71 10.74 -3.29
N ILE A 18 -2.61 9.63 -4.02
CA ILE A 18 -1.94 8.40 -3.57
C ILE A 18 -0.42 8.61 -3.57
N ILE A 19 0.12 9.22 -4.62
CA ILE A 19 1.56 9.50 -4.73
C ILE A 19 2.03 10.42 -3.60
N GLU A 20 1.29 11.49 -3.29
CA GLU A 20 1.65 12.39 -2.19
C GLU A 20 1.60 11.68 -0.82
N ARG A 21 0.60 10.81 -0.60
CA ARG A 21 0.55 9.98 0.62
C ARG A 21 1.73 9.00 0.69
N ALA A 22 2.14 8.43 -0.43
CA ALA A 22 3.28 7.52 -0.48
C ALA A 22 4.58 8.23 -0.09
N LYS A 23 4.78 9.50 -0.51
CA LYS A 23 5.92 10.33 -0.07
C LYS A 23 5.92 10.54 1.44
N GLN A 24 4.77 10.92 2.01
CA GLN A 24 4.62 11.09 3.46
C GLN A 24 4.87 9.78 4.22
N MET A 25 4.42 8.64 3.67
CA MET A 25 4.66 7.33 4.26
C MET A 25 6.14 6.93 4.20
N ALA A 26 6.87 7.33 3.16
CA ALA A 26 8.31 7.05 3.04
C ALA A 26 9.11 7.71 4.18
N GLU A 27 8.69 8.87 4.67
CA GLU A 27 9.28 9.53 5.86
C GLU A 27 9.09 8.73 7.16
N ILE A 28 8.13 7.80 7.20
CA ILE A 28 7.93 6.93 8.36
C ILE A 28 9.02 5.87 8.43
N ASN A 29 9.54 5.43 7.27
CA ASN A 29 10.58 4.41 7.19
C ASN A 29 11.92 4.90 7.75
N SER A 30 12.15 6.21 7.85
CA SER A 30 13.36 6.77 8.46
C SER A 30 13.28 6.91 9.99
N ARG A 31 12.11 6.63 10.59
CA ARG A 31 11.92 6.71 12.04
C ARG A 31 12.57 5.51 12.73
N PRO A 32 13.02 5.64 14.00
CA PRO A 32 13.56 4.52 14.77
C PRO A 32 12.61 3.32 14.89
N ILE A 33 11.30 3.58 14.84
CA ILE A 33 10.25 2.57 14.80
C ILE A 33 9.37 2.86 13.57
N PRO A 34 9.60 2.17 12.44
CA PRO A 34 8.86 2.41 11.20
C PRO A 34 7.52 1.66 11.21
N LYS A 35 6.69 1.87 12.24
CA LYS A 35 5.37 1.23 12.36
C LYS A 35 4.27 2.27 12.48
N VAL A 36 3.24 2.12 11.66
CA VAL A 36 2.01 2.92 11.73
C VAL A 36 0.85 2.06 12.25
N PRO A 37 0.01 2.57 13.16
CA PRO A 37 -1.11 1.81 13.69
C PRO A 37 -2.28 1.63 12.70
N ALA A 38 -2.15 2.12 11.46
CA ALA A 38 -3.23 2.21 10.48
C ALA A 38 -3.89 0.86 10.15
N LEU A 39 -3.12 -0.24 10.19
CA LEU A 39 -3.61 -1.60 9.91
C LEU A 39 -3.71 -2.48 11.17
N ARG A 40 -3.56 -1.91 12.37
CA ARG A 40 -3.64 -2.69 13.61
C ARG A 40 -5.02 -3.35 13.76
N GLY A 41 -5.03 -4.66 13.96
CA GLY A 41 -6.27 -5.44 14.06
C GLY A 41 -6.99 -5.65 12.72
N LYS A 42 -6.34 -5.37 11.59
CA LYS A 42 -6.83 -5.71 10.25
C LYS A 42 -6.04 -6.89 9.70
N THR A 43 -6.75 -7.83 9.07
CA THR A 43 -6.14 -8.92 8.31
C THR A 43 -6.16 -8.57 6.84
N VAL A 44 -5.00 -8.62 6.18
CA VAL A 44 -4.86 -8.44 4.73
C VAL A 44 -4.55 -9.80 4.11
N VAL A 45 -5.24 -10.13 3.03
CA VAL A 45 -5.08 -11.41 2.33
C VAL A 45 -4.44 -11.15 0.96
N SER A 46 -3.30 -11.78 0.72
CA SER A 46 -2.58 -11.75 -0.55
C SER A 46 -2.86 -13.02 -1.35
N LEU A 47 -3.62 -12.91 -2.46
CA LEU A 47 -3.95 -14.03 -3.34
C LEU A 47 -3.22 -13.88 -4.69
N PHE A 48 -2.31 -14.79 -5.00
CA PHE A 48 -1.53 -14.82 -6.24
C PHE A 48 -1.74 -16.16 -6.95
N LEU A 49 -2.25 -16.11 -8.18
CA LEU A 49 -2.37 -17.29 -9.06
C LEU A 49 -1.13 -17.49 -9.93
N GLU A 50 -0.30 -16.45 -10.05
CA GLU A 50 0.94 -16.43 -10.81
C GLU A 50 2.08 -15.90 -9.95
N ASP A 51 3.31 -16.29 -10.27
CA ASP A 51 4.47 -15.85 -9.52
C ASP A 51 4.82 -14.39 -9.79
N SER A 52 4.93 -13.61 -8.70
CA SER A 52 5.28 -12.20 -8.76
C SER A 52 6.02 -11.75 -7.49
N THR A 53 7.36 -11.85 -7.52
CA THR A 53 8.21 -11.55 -6.35
C THR A 53 8.05 -10.12 -5.86
N ARG A 54 8.14 -9.13 -6.75
CA ARG A 54 8.09 -7.70 -6.38
C ARG A 54 6.73 -7.32 -5.78
N THR A 55 5.64 -7.84 -6.35
CA THR A 55 4.28 -7.53 -5.89
C THR A 55 4.00 -8.20 -4.55
N ARG A 56 4.32 -9.49 -4.41
CA ARG A 56 4.09 -10.23 -3.18
C ARG A 56 4.85 -9.64 -1.99
N VAL A 57 6.16 -9.44 -2.15
CA VAL A 57 7.02 -8.91 -1.09
C VAL A 57 6.58 -7.51 -0.66
N SER A 58 6.27 -6.62 -1.62
CA SER A 58 5.84 -5.26 -1.28
C SER A 58 4.52 -5.19 -0.49
N PHE A 59 3.53 -6.04 -0.81
CA PHE A 59 2.28 -6.11 -0.05
C PHE A 59 2.47 -6.76 1.33
N GLU A 60 3.28 -7.81 1.43
CA GLU A 60 3.59 -8.45 2.71
C GLU A 60 4.33 -7.51 3.66
N ASP A 61 5.33 -6.78 3.16
CA ASP A 61 6.14 -5.88 3.99
C ASP A 61 5.37 -4.63 4.42
N SER A 62 4.51 -4.09 3.56
CA SER A 62 3.71 -2.90 3.87
C SER A 62 2.55 -3.16 4.85
N CYS A 63 2.14 -4.42 5.05
CA CYS A 63 1.05 -4.80 5.95
C CYS A 63 1.52 -5.26 7.34
N LYS A 64 2.84 -5.33 7.58
CA LYS A 64 3.46 -5.66 8.87
C LYS A 64 3.57 -4.44 9.78
#